data_AF-A0A4S9N733-F1
#
_entry.id   AF-A0A4S9N733-F1
#
_cell.length_a   1.000
_cell.length_b   1.000
_cell.length_c   1.000
_cell.angle_alpha   90.00
_cell.angle_beta   90.00
_cell.angle_gamma   90.00
#
_symmetry.space_group_name_H-M   'P 1'
#
loop_
_entity.id
_entity.type
_entity.pdbx_description
1 polymer ?
#
loop_
_entity_poly.entity_id
_entity_poly.type
_entity_poly.pdbx_seq_one_letter_code
_entity_poly.pdbx_strand_id
1 'polypeptide(L)'
;MSELHLILSLGGNPKLDHHALYLLSPSSTPPTTTSNDAPSTSGTIFHVTGTIANGMIYESRPQTQPPEEPGFLSKQLLGKTKLNAKELDELCKSITPPEKQFDGFKRIDKTSKLRRCQEWSSEVVEMLKKRDLLEAVE
;
A
#
# COMPACT_ATOMS: atom_id res chain seq x y z
N MET A 1 15.51 10.41 -1.79
CA MET A 1 14.94 9.12 -1.33
C MET A 1 13.43 9.23 -1.40
N SER A 2 12.75 8.14 -1.72
CA SER A 2 11.30 8.09 -1.83
C SER A 2 10.70 7.83 -0.45
N GLU A 3 9.54 8.41 -0.14
CA GLU A 3 8.90 8.23 1.17
C GLU A 3 7.79 7.19 1.06
N LEU A 4 7.88 6.14 1.86
CA LEU A 4 6.88 5.09 1.91
C LEU A 4 5.86 5.38 3.02
N HIS A 5 4.59 5.39 2.65
CA HIS A 5 3.49 5.65 3.54
C HIS A 5 2.50 4.48 3.55
N LEU A 6 1.89 4.22 4.70
CA LEU A 6 0.72 3.38 4.83
C LEU A 6 -0.52 4.26 4.71
N ILE A 7 -1.39 3.92 3.77
CA ILE A 7 -2.69 4.54 3.58
C ILE A 7 -3.74 3.63 4.19
N LEU A 8 -4.55 4.21 5.07
CA LEU A 8 -5.73 3.62 5.65
C LEU A 8 -6.94 4.21 4.94
N SER A 9 -7.78 3.34 4.38
CA SER A 9 -9.03 3.73 3.74
C SER A 9 -10.18 2.85 4.21
N LEU A 10 -11.43 3.33 4.09
CA LEU A 10 -12.63 2.54 4.31
C LEU A 10 -12.66 1.39 3.31
N GLY A 11 -12.65 0.15 3.80
CA GLY A 11 -12.94 -1.00 2.95
C GLY A 11 -14.43 -1.07 2.61
N GLY A 12 -14.80 -1.99 1.71
CA GLY A 12 -16.20 -2.25 1.36
C GLY A 12 -17.09 -2.73 2.52
N ASN A 13 -16.51 -2.92 3.72
CA ASN A 13 -17.23 -3.11 4.97
C ASN A 13 -16.73 -2.08 6.00
N PRO A 14 -17.62 -1.39 6.73
CA PRO A 14 -17.26 -0.33 7.68
C PRO A 14 -16.49 -0.81 8.93
N LYS A 15 -16.22 -2.11 9.04
CA LYS A 15 -15.40 -2.73 10.10
C LYS A 15 -14.05 -3.27 9.59
N LEU A 16 -13.74 -3.05 8.31
CA LEU A 16 -12.53 -3.55 7.68
C LEU A 16 -11.80 -2.38 7.03
N ASP A 17 -10.80 -1.86 7.71
CA ASP A 17 -9.87 -0.88 7.14
C ASP A 17 -9.09 -1.55 5.99
N HIS A 18 -9.01 -0.85 4.87
CA HIS A 18 -8.19 -1.22 3.74
C HIS A 18 -6.80 -0.60 3.89
N HIS A 19 -5.77 -1.44 3.87
CA HIS A 19 -4.38 -1.00 3.95
C HIS A 19 -3.78 -0.98 2.55
N ALA A 20 -3.14 0.13 2.22
CA ALA A 20 -2.40 0.30 0.98
C ALA A 20 -1.04 0.94 1.26
N LEU A 21 -0.04 0.60 0.46
CA LEU A 21 1.29 1.20 0.52
C LEU A 21 1.38 2.27 -0.55
N TYR A 22 1.85 3.45 -0.19
CA TYR A 22 1.98 4.59 -1.08
C TYR A 22 3.42 5.08 -1.09
N LEU A 23 4.06 4.95 -2.25
CA LEU A 23 5.41 5.43 -2.47
C LEU A 23 5.34 6.84 -3.06
N LEU A 24 5.80 7.81 -2.28
CA LEU A 24 5.95 9.18 -2.73
C LEU A 24 7.30 9.32 -3.43
N SER A 25 7.27 9.61 -4.73
CA SER A 25 8.49 9.91 -5.47
C SER A 25 9.00 11.29 -5.05
N PRO A 26 10.32 11.48 -4.93
CA PRO A 26 10.86 12.82 -4.70
C PRO A 26 10.42 13.73 -5.85
N SER A 27 9.80 14.87 -5.51
CA SER A 27 9.37 15.86 -6.49
C SER A 27 10.58 16.36 -7.28
N SER A 28 10.70 15.94 -8.54
CA SER A 28 11.73 16.45 -9.46
C SER A 28 11.40 17.86 -9.97
N THR A 29 10.23 18.40 -9.64
CA THR A 29 9.85 19.77 -10.00
C THR A 29 10.36 20.74 -8.93
N PRO A 30 11.32 21.62 -9.24
CA PRO A 30 11.58 22.78 -8.39
C PRO A 30 10.29 23.58 -8.24
N PRO A 31 10.10 24.31 -7.12
CA PRO A 31 8.98 25.23 -6.99
C PRO A 31 9.15 26.33 -8.05
N THR A 32 8.52 26.17 -9.21
CA THR A 32 8.43 27.25 -10.18
C THR A 32 7.50 28.27 -9.55
N THR A 33 8.10 29.29 -8.93
CA THR A 33 7.43 30.51 -8.48
C THR A 33 6.51 30.99 -9.59
N THR A 34 5.22 31.19 -9.29
CA THR A 34 4.12 31.63 -10.18
C THR A 34 3.14 30.52 -10.57
N SER A 35 2.41 29.99 -9.60
CA SER A 35 0.94 29.81 -9.65
C SER A 35 0.49 29.13 -8.37
N ASN A 36 -0.72 29.40 -7.91
CA ASN A 36 -1.36 28.83 -6.72
C ASN A 36 -1.64 27.30 -6.81
N ASP A 37 -0.85 26.57 -7.60
CA ASP A 37 -0.98 25.13 -7.74
C ASP A 37 -0.05 24.47 -6.71
N ALA A 38 -0.64 23.83 -5.70
CA ALA A 38 0.12 23.06 -4.73
C ALA A 38 1.04 22.07 -5.46
N PRO A 39 2.27 21.80 -4.99
CA PRO A 39 3.19 20.89 -5.66
C PRO A 39 2.52 19.52 -5.79
N SER A 40 2.05 19.21 -7.01
CA SER A 40 1.45 17.93 -7.36
C SER A 40 2.51 16.85 -7.24
N THR A 41 2.65 16.32 -6.02
CA THR A 41 3.67 15.31 -5.74
C THR A 41 3.12 13.98 -6.25
N SER A 42 3.76 13.43 -7.29
CA SER A 42 3.36 12.17 -7.91
C SER A 42 3.88 10.98 -7.11
N GLY A 43 3.00 10.02 -6.83
CA GLY A 43 3.35 8.78 -6.17
C GLY A 43 2.75 7.55 -6.86
N THR A 44 2.96 6.40 -6.26
CA THR A 44 2.38 5.12 -6.72
C THR A 44 1.81 4.40 -5.52
N ILE A 45 0.54 3.99 -5.62
CA ILE A 45 -0.13 3.18 -4.62
C ILE A 45 -0.06 1.70 -5.00
N PHE A 46 0.15 0.86 -4.00
CA PHE A 46 0.28 -0.59 -4.07
C PHE A 46 -0.68 -1.17 -3.04
N HIS A 47 -1.65 -1.96 -3.49
CA HIS A 47 -2.64 -2.51 -2.59
C HIS A 47 -3.11 -3.89 -3.07
N VAL A 48 -3.86 -4.58 -2.21
CA VAL A 48 -4.55 -5.80 -2.60
C VAL A 48 -6.06 -5.58 -2.49
N THR A 49 -6.77 -5.70 -3.59
CA THR A 49 -8.22 -5.51 -3.66
C THR A 49 -8.92 -6.87 -3.63
N GLY A 50 -10.20 -6.89 -3.25
CA GLY A 50 -10.98 -8.12 -3.15
C GLY A 50 -11.32 -8.50 -1.71
N THR A 51 -11.73 -9.75 -1.51
CA THR A 51 -12.24 -10.22 -0.21
C THR A 51 -11.64 -11.57 0.15
N ILE A 52 -11.50 -11.85 1.44
CA ILE A 52 -11.03 -13.17 1.90
C ILE A 52 -11.92 -14.35 1.43
N ALA A 53 -13.15 -14.07 0.98
CA ALA A 53 -14.09 -15.06 0.45
C ALA A 53 -13.91 -15.36 -1.04
N ASN A 54 -13.41 -14.40 -1.83
CA ASN A 54 -13.16 -14.60 -3.26
C ASN A 54 -11.67 -14.64 -3.60
N GLY A 55 -10.81 -14.36 -2.62
CA GLY A 55 -9.40 -14.05 -2.85
C GLY A 55 -9.19 -12.56 -3.05
N MET A 56 -7.94 -12.16 -2.84
CA MET A 56 -7.47 -10.80 -3.07
C MET A 56 -6.48 -10.80 -4.23
N ILE A 57 -6.45 -9.69 -4.97
CA ILE A 57 -5.61 -9.50 -6.14
C ILE A 57 -4.74 -8.29 -5.87
N TYR A 58 -3.45 -8.41 -6.17
CA TYR A 58 -2.54 -7.29 -6.10
C TYR A 58 -2.77 -6.32 -7.27
N GLU A 59 -2.88 -5.04 -6.94
CA GLU A 59 -2.98 -3.95 -7.91
C GLU A 59 -2.00 -2.83 -7.54
N SER A 60 -1.48 -2.17 -8.56
CA SER A 60 -0.60 -1.02 -8.43
C SER A 60 -1.03 0.06 -9.41
N ARG A 61 -1.11 1.31 -8.98
CA ARG A 61 -1.41 2.42 -9.88
C ARG A 61 -0.67 3.71 -9.50
N PRO A 62 -0.31 4.54 -10.50
CA PRO A 62 0.18 5.89 -10.23
C PRO A 62 -0.95 6.74 -9.63
N GLN A 63 -0.63 7.55 -8.62
CA GLN A 63 -1.60 8.40 -7.93
C GLN A 63 -0.96 9.72 -7.48
N THR A 64 -1.58 10.83 -7.87
CA THR A 64 -1.22 12.19 -7.43
C THR A 64 -1.65 12.41 -5.98
N GLN A 65 -0.89 13.23 -5.24
CA GLN A 65 -1.19 13.58 -3.85
C GLN A 65 -2.12 14.81 -3.77
N PRO A 66 -3.07 14.87 -2.81
CA PRO A 66 -3.44 13.86 -1.82
C PRO A 66 -4.13 12.64 -2.44
N PRO A 67 -4.13 11.48 -1.77
CA PRO A 67 -4.92 10.35 -2.22
C PRO A 67 -6.41 10.73 -2.22
N GLU A 68 -6.95 11.15 -3.36
CA GLU A 68 -8.38 11.39 -3.61
C GLU A 68 -9.17 10.08 -3.67
N GLU A 69 -8.75 9.09 -2.88
CA GLU A 69 -9.41 7.80 -2.80
C GLU A 69 -10.69 7.97 -1.99
N PRO A 70 -11.85 7.56 -2.54
CA PRO A 70 -13.09 7.57 -1.78
C PRO A 70 -12.92 6.68 -0.53
N GLY A 71 -13.11 7.28 0.64
CA GLY A 71 -12.92 6.61 1.91
C GLY A 71 -11.51 6.68 2.49
N PHE A 72 -10.60 7.50 1.99
CA PHE A 72 -9.35 7.81 2.68
C PHE A 72 -9.61 8.22 4.14
N LEU A 73 -8.96 7.51 5.07
CA LEU A 73 -9.04 7.79 6.51
C LEU A 73 -7.80 8.51 6.99
N SER A 74 -6.63 7.94 6.70
CA SER A 74 -5.37 8.50 7.16
C SER A 74 -4.17 7.99 6.37
N LYS A 75 -3.05 8.72 6.51
CA LYS A 75 -1.76 8.42 5.90
C LYS A 75 -0.72 8.43 7.01
N GLN A 76 -0.02 7.32 7.19
CA GLN A 76 1.06 7.16 8.16
C GLN A 76 2.39 6.99 7.43
N LEU A 77 3.39 7.80 7.76
CA LEU A 77 4.75 7.60 7.24
C LEU A 77 5.35 6.35 7.87
N LEU A 78 5.76 5.40 7.04
CA LEU A 78 6.44 4.18 7.48
C LEU A 78 7.96 4.37 7.50
N GLY A 79 8.48 5.16 6.57
CA GLY A 79 9.90 5.42 6.44
C GLY A 79 10.31 5.92 5.07
N LYS A 80 11.61 5.98 4.83
CA LYS A 80 12.21 6.33 3.54
C LYS A 80 12.81 5.10 2.89
N THR A 81 12.66 5.00 1.58
CA THR A 81 13.23 3.92 0.79
C THR A 81 14.04 4.46 -0.38
N LYS A 82 15.10 3.75 -0.72
CA LYS A 82 15.87 3.95 -1.95
C LYS A 82 15.23 3.29 -3.18
N LEU A 83 14.16 2.53 -2.98
CA LEU A 83 13.45 1.87 -4.07
C LEU A 83 12.63 2.86 -4.90
N ASN A 84 12.60 2.60 -6.20
CA ASN A 84 11.69 3.25 -7.14
C ASN A 84 10.37 2.50 -7.20
N ALA A 85 9.33 3.10 -7.79
CA ALA A 85 8.01 2.48 -7.92
C ALA A 85 8.08 1.09 -8.58
N LYS A 86 8.93 0.91 -9.61
CA LYS A 86 9.12 -0.38 -10.28
C LYS A 86 9.76 -1.45 -9.38
N GLU A 87 10.77 -1.08 -8.60
CA GLU A 87 11.45 -2.03 -7.69
C GLU A 87 10.52 -2.45 -6.55
N LEU A 88 9.75 -1.50 -6.03
CA LEU A 88 8.75 -1.77 -5.01
C LEU A 88 7.59 -2.61 -5.56
N ASP A 89 7.17 -2.36 -6.80
CA ASP A 89 6.17 -3.18 -7.50
C ASP A 89 6.61 -4.64 -7.63
N GLU A 90 7.85 -4.89 -8.07
CA GLU A 90 8.42 -6.24 -8.17
C GLU A 90 8.49 -6.93 -6.80
N LEU A 91 8.83 -6.18 -5.73
CA LEU A 91 8.83 -6.69 -4.37
C LEU A 91 7.42 -7.05 -3.89
N CYS A 92 6.45 -6.18 -4.14
CA CYS A 92 5.05 -6.39 -3.82
C CYS A 92 4.48 -7.62 -4.56
N LYS A 93 4.82 -7.79 -5.84
CA LYS A 93 4.47 -8.97 -6.64
C LYS A 93 5.12 -10.25 -6.13
N SER A 94 6.32 -10.16 -5.57
CA SER A 94 6.99 -11.31 -4.94
C SER A 94 6.26 -11.81 -3.69
N ILE A 95 5.41 -10.98 -3.07
CA ILE A 95 4.58 -11.36 -1.93
C ILE A 95 3.20 -11.71 -2.47
N THR A 96 2.91 -13.01 -2.52
CA THR A 96 1.63 -13.52 -3.04
C THR A 96 0.48 -12.79 -2.35
N PRO A 97 -0.54 -12.29 -3.07
CA PRO A 97 -1.70 -11.71 -2.43
C PRO A 97 -2.50 -12.77 -1.65
N PRO A 98 -3.33 -12.38 -0.66
CA PRO A 98 -4.13 -13.33 0.10
C PRO A 98 -5.09 -14.13 -0.78
N GLU A 99 -4.95 -15.45 -0.78
CA GLU A 99 -5.82 -16.35 -1.54
C GLU A 99 -7.23 -16.42 -0.95
N LYS A 100 -8.13 -17.09 -1.69
CA LYS A 100 -9.46 -17.44 -1.21
C LYS A 100 -9.34 -18.31 0.05
N GLN A 101 -9.85 -17.82 1.17
CA GLN A 101 -9.78 -18.48 2.48
C GLN A 101 -11.13 -18.98 2.99
N PHE A 102 -12.23 -18.55 2.37
CA PHE A 102 -13.58 -19.03 2.68
C PHE A 102 -14.24 -19.60 1.43
N ASP A 103 -14.96 -20.69 1.62
CA ASP A 103 -15.90 -21.26 0.66
C ASP A 103 -17.31 -21.13 1.24
N GLY A 104 -18.02 -20.08 0.80
CA GLY A 104 -19.27 -19.64 1.41
C GLY A 104 -19.07 -19.21 2.88
N PHE A 105 -19.80 -19.86 3.80
CA PHE A 105 -19.68 -19.60 5.24
C PHE A 105 -18.61 -20.44 5.94
N LYS A 106 -17.95 -21.35 5.21
CA LYS A 106 -16.95 -22.25 5.78
C LYS A 106 -15.55 -21.79 5.41
N ARG A 107 -14.66 -21.78 6.39
CA ARG A 107 -13.24 -21.55 6.16
C ARG A 107 -12.64 -22.77 5.45
N ILE A 108 -11.90 -22.54 4.38
CA ILE A 108 -11.23 -23.59 3.60
C ILE A 108 -10.18 -24.24 4.50
N ASP A 109 -9.25 -23.43 4.99
CA ASP A 109 -8.25 -23.83 5.98
C ASP A 109 -8.57 -23.25 7.35
N LYS A 110 -9.04 -24.11 8.25
CA LYS A 110 -9.33 -23.74 9.65
C LYS A 110 -8.06 -23.56 10.48
N THR A 111 -6.96 -24.19 10.07
CA THR A 111 -5.65 -24.18 10.74
C THR A 111 -4.78 -23.01 10.34
N SER A 112 -4.89 -22.54 9.09
CA SER A 112 -4.16 -21.36 8.61
C SER A 112 -4.63 -20.09 9.33
N LYS A 113 -3.79 -19.05 9.42
CA LYS A 113 -4.19 -17.73 9.93
C LYS A 113 -4.94 -16.94 8.86
N LEU A 114 -5.81 -16.02 9.31
CA LEU A 114 -6.57 -15.19 8.36
C LEU A 114 -5.65 -14.14 7.78
N ARG A 115 -5.37 -14.25 6.49
CA ARG A 115 -4.54 -13.29 5.78
C ARG A 115 -5.41 -12.28 5.05
N ARG A 116 -5.16 -10.98 5.27
CA ARG A 116 -5.94 -9.87 4.68
C ARG A 116 -4.99 -8.85 4.05
N CYS A 117 -5.53 -7.77 3.49
CA CYS A 117 -4.73 -6.64 3.01
C CYS A 117 -3.78 -6.10 4.10
N GLN A 118 -4.22 -6.07 5.36
CA GLN A 118 -3.41 -5.65 6.49
C GLN A 118 -2.16 -6.53 6.68
N GLU A 119 -2.34 -7.86 6.67
CA GLU A 119 -1.24 -8.82 6.81
C GLU A 119 -0.29 -8.72 5.62
N TRP A 120 -0.83 -8.63 4.40
CA TRP A 120 -0.02 -8.47 3.19
C TRP A 120 0.83 -7.19 3.24
N SER A 121 0.23 -6.05 3.62
CA SER A 121 0.99 -4.80 3.76
C SER A 121 2.06 -4.90 4.84
N SER A 122 1.77 -5.55 5.98
CA SER A 122 2.75 -5.80 7.04
C SER A 122 3.91 -6.66 6.53
N GLU A 123 3.64 -7.74 5.80
CA GLU A 123 4.67 -8.61 5.22
C GLU A 123 5.58 -7.86 4.24
N VAL A 124 5.02 -6.97 3.42
CA VAL A 124 5.80 -6.11 2.51
C VAL A 124 6.73 -5.20 3.31
N VAL A 125 6.20 -4.54 4.35
CA VAL A 125 6.98 -3.64 5.21
C VAL A 125 8.08 -4.40 5.96
N GLU A 126 7.78 -5.59 6.48
CA GLU A 126 8.77 -6.45 7.13
C GLU A 126 9.85 -6.91 6.15
N MET A 127 9.49 -7.27 4.93
CA MET A 127 10.46 -7.63 3.89
C MET A 127 11.35 -6.46 3.50
N LEU A 128 10.80 -5.24 3.42
CA LEU A 128 11.59 -4.04 3.19
C LEU A 128 12.57 -3.77 4.35
N LYS A 129 12.12 -3.89 5.60
CA LYS A 129 12.97 -3.75 6.79
C LYS A 129 14.07 -4.82 6.81
N LYS A 130 13.72 -6.07 6.55
CA LYS A 130 14.65 -7.22 6.53
C LYS A 130 15.73 -7.08 5.47
N ARG A 131 15.42 -6.44 4.34
CA ARG A 131 16.38 -6.17 3.26
C ARG A 131 17.12 -4.84 3.43
N ASP A 132 16.92 -4.12 4.54
CA ASP A 132 17.51 -2.80 4.78
C ASP A 132 17.17 -1.80 3.66
N LEU A 133 15.94 -1.90 3.16
CA LEU A 133 15.39 -1.07 2.08
C LEU A 133 14.45 0.01 2.61
N LEU A 134 14.03 -0.07 3.87
CA LEU A 134 13.18 0.90 4.54
C LEU A 134 13.87 1.43 5.79
N GLU A 135 14.25 2.70 5.74
CA GLU A 135 14.80 3.45 6.85
C GLU A 135 13.64 4.05 7.65
N ALA A 136 13.53 3.69 8.93
CA ALA A 136 12.52 4.27 9.81
C ALA A 136 12.81 5.76 9.99
N VAL A 137 11.77 6.58 9.88
CA VAL A 137 11.88 8.02 10.19
C VAL A 137 11.50 8.14 11.67
N GLU A 138 12.50 8.39 12.52
CA GLU A 138 12.32 8.74 13.94
C GLU A 138 11.71 10.14 14.12
#